data_AF-A0A8H3FD29-F1
#
_entry.id   AF-A0A8H3FD29-F1
#
_cell.length_a   1.000
_cell.length_b   1.000
_cell.length_c   1.000
_cell.angle_alpha   90.00
_cell.angle_beta   90.00
_cell.angle_gamma   90.00
#
_symmetry.space_group_name_H-M   'P 1'
#
loop_
_entity.id
_entity.type
_entity.pdbx_description
1 polymer ?
#
loop_
_entity_poly.entity_id
_entity_poly.type
_entity_poly.pdbx_seq_one_letter_code
_entity_poly.pdbx_strand_id
1 'polypeptide(L)'
;MPSSAGNLPVGTIIAFAADDTTKLPTGWAVCNGAQFSKTANADLFNMIGYSNGGSDDLFNLPDLRGQFIRGTGDGVAVPGTSLSPTTAASNLKANLYYMPSTYHHVTGGAIGPASRDMILWNSNTTQSFTVSGGDSETRPVNVYFHYIIKTANEVLMPVGAVIPYAGSDDYSPDEPTWLACNGNSYKSALSNYKNLFAVIAHRFTDTVGAANFQVPNLTGIFIRGLDSGRGKDPDAQKREAAPDGTTGAHVGTLQKYGTSAADFKITIPHFPPGRTLGAFAVQGNDNLHDANRTSTVSFSGGVSQSRPKNASVQFYIHALHDDKSPSDGFPVGGIIAVPGSGTPDPAIWAVADGTAVPRAGQYAELWAITTLSSSTTTTTTAWGNPDELTFNLPNLTGRCLRATDTRNMGVEDTYGDPDRFVRTAAAPGGTAVGTGSVQDSGTGRPQNAFNVDFDYPTDVVANAAAVAGVDISDFNTATQSFAFQTSATETSPTGVSVRFFVKYASGGSD
;
A
#
# COMPACT_ATOMS: atom_id res chain seq x y z
N MET A 1 25.01 -29.01 27.02
CA MET A 1 25.50 -27.74 26.46
C MET A 1 24.33 -27.14 25.69
N PRO A 2 23.86 -25.91 25.96
CA PRO A 2 22.91 -25.30 25.03
C PRO A 2 23.67 -25.14 23.69
N SER A 3 23.16 -25.80 22.66
CA SER A 3 23.78 -25.86 21.34
C SER A 3 23.74 -24.48 20.68
N SER A 4 24.92 -23.92 20.42
CA SER A 4 25.27 -22.88 19.45
C SER A 4 24.24 -21.77 19.23
N ALA A 5 24.52 -20.58 19.74
CA ALA A 5 23.95 -19.34 19.26
C ALA A 5 24.12 -19.18 17.73
N GLY A 6 23.03 -18.95 17.01
CA GLY A 6 22.62 -17.58 16.75
C GLY A 6 22.72 -17.13 15.30
N ASN A 7 22.19 -17.88 14.33
CA ASN A 7 22.24 -17.47 12.91
C ASN A 7 21.34 -16.28 12.55
N LEU A 8 20.61 -15.70 13.51
CA LEU A 8 19.81 -14.48 13.34
C LEU A 8 20.58 -13.25 13.89
N PRO A 9 20.94 -12.27 13.06
CA PRO A 9 21.78 -11.14 13.47
C PRO A 9 21.04 -10.16 14.40
N VAL A 10 21.79 -9.51 15.29
CA VAL A 10 21.29 -8.38 16.09
C VAL A 10 20.83 -7.25 15.16
N GLY A 11 19.81 -6.48 15.58
CA GLY A 11 19.23 -5.41 14.75
C GLY A 11 18.19 -5.90 13.74
N THR A 12 17.91 -7.21 13.70
CA THR A 12 16.84 -7.80 12.88
C THR A 12 15.47 -7.35 13.38
N ILE A 13 14.67 -6.78 12.48
CA ILE A 13 13.26 -6.46 12.68
C ILE A 13 12.38 -7.63 12.21
N ILE A 14 11.41 -8.03 13.03
CA ILE A 14 10.41 -9.06 12.72
C ILE A 14 9.02 -8.58 13.18
N ALA A 15 7.94 -9.02 12.52
CA ALA A 15 6.59 -8.82 13.00
C ALA A 15 6.26 -9.79 14.14
N PHE A 16 5.46 -9.36 15.12
CA PHE A 16 5.12 -10.15 16.29
C PHE A 16 3.60 -10.21 16.47
N ALA A 17 3.08 -11.45 16.46
CA ALA A 17 1.64 -11.73 16.42
C ALA A 17 0.96 -11.65 17.80
N ALA A 18 1.72 -11.54 18.88
CA ALA A 18 1.14 -11.39 20.21
C ALA A 18 0.78 -9.93 20.47
N ASP A 19 -0.44 -9.70 20.96
CA ASP A 19 -0.89 -8.37 21.39
C ASP A 19 -0.13 -7.88 22.63
N ASP A 20 0.13 -8.81 23.55
CA ASP A 20 0.80 -8.58 24.81
C ASP A 20 2.33 -8.65 24.63
N THR A 21 2.95 -7.47 24.66
CA THR A 21 4.41 -7.32 24.53
C THR A 21 5.20 -7.87 25.73
N THR A 22 4.56 -8.20 26.86
CA THR A 22 5.24 -8.86 27.99
C THR A 22 5.65 -10.30 27.68
N LYS A 23 5.09 -10.88 26.60
CA LYS A 23 5.48 -12.21 26.09
C LYS A 23 6.77 -12.19 25.27
N LEU A 24 7.41 -11.02 25.09
CA LEU A 24 8.70 -10.92 24.43
C LEU A 24 9.82 -11.47 25.32
N PRO A 25 10.65 -12.41 24.82
CA PRO A 25 11.83 -12.86 25.53
C PRO A 25 12.84 -11.71 25.74
N THR A 26 13.62 -11.79 26.82
CA THR A 26 14.77 -10.92 27.04
C THR A 26 15.69 -10.92 25.82
N GLY A 27 16.14 -9.73 25.39
CA GLY A 27 16.95 -9.57 24.18
C GLY A 27 16.15 -9.21 22.93
N TRP A 28 14.86 -8.92 23.09
CA TRP A 28 14.00 -8.30 22.09
C TRP A 28 13.37 -7.03 22.63
N ALA A 29 13.14 -6.05 21.76
CA ALA A 29 12.46 -4.81 22.09
C ALA A 29 11.42 -4.45 21.03
N VAL A 30 10.36 -3.76 21.40
CA VAL A 30 9.39 -3.19 20.46
C VAL A 30 10.02 -2.01 19.73
N CYS A 31 9.80 -1.92 18.42
CA CYS A 31 10.24 -0.80 17.58
C CYS A 31 9.34 0.43 17.80
N ASN A 32 9.51 1.09 18.94
CA ASN A 32 8.71 2.23 19.39
C ASN A 32 9.48 3.56 19.45
N GLY A 33 10.70 3.60 18.92
CA GLY A 33 11.55 4.80 18.98
C GLY A 33 12.31 5.01 20.29
N ALA A 34 12.31 4.03 21.21
CA ALA A 34 13.02 4.14 22.48
C ALA A 34 14.53 4.39 22.30
N GLN A 35 15.10 5.11 23.25
CA GLN A 35 16.51 5.48 23.28
C GLN A 35 17.31 4.47 24.09
N PHE A 36 18.43 4.00 23.53
CA PHE A 36 19.29 2.95 24.08
C PHE A 36 20.72 3.50 24.23
N SER A 37 21.46 3.00 25.24
CA SER A 37 22.89 3.33 25.41
C SER A 37 23.75 2.47 24.51
N LYS A 38 24.69 3.11 23.80
CA LYS A 38 25.72 2.44 22.98
C LYS A 38 26.59 1.53 23.80
N THR A 39 27.00 2.00 24.98
CA THR A 39 27.89 1.24 25.87
C THR A 39 27.22 -0.07 26.32
N ALA A 40 25.92 -0.01 26.64
CA ALA A 40 25.18 -1.21 27.06
C ALA A 40 24.73 -2.10 25.89
N ASN A 41 24.64 -1.57 24.67
CA ASN A 41 24.07 -2.26 23.50
C ASN A 41 24.99 -2.10 22.27
N ALA A 42 26.27 -2.39 22.44
CA ALA A 42 27.29 -2.15 21.40
C ALA A 42 27.00 -2.92 20.11
N ASP A 43 26.58 -4.18 20.19
CA ASP A 43 26.25 -5.00 19.01
C ASP A 43 25.07 -4.44 18.23
N LEU A 44 24.03 -3.97 18.93
CA LEU A 44 22.88 -3.32 18.30
C LEU A 44 23.27 -2.00 17.66
N PHE A 45 24.10 -1.19 18.35
CA PHE A 45 24.59 0.07 17.80
C PHE A 45 25.46 -0.16 16.55
N ASN A 46 26.30 -1.18 16.52
CA ASN A 46 27.09 -1.54 15.33
C ASN A 46 26.21 -1.88 14.13
N MET A 47 25.02 -2.46 14.37
CA MET A 47 24.08 -2.82 13.31
C MET A 47 23.23 -1.64 12.82
N ILE A 48 22.66 -0.85 13.74
CA ILE A 48 21.67 0.18 13.38
C ILE A 48 22.22 1.60 13.37
N GLY A 49 23.31 1.86 14.11
CA GLY A 49 23.93 3.18 14.24
C GLY A 49 22.95 4.25 14.70
N TYR A 50 23.16 5.47 14.20
CA TYR A 50 22.25 6.62 14.41
C TYR A 50 21.17 6.75 13.34
N SER A 51 20.94 5.71 12.54
CA SER A 51 20.04 5.74 11.39
C SER A 51 18.60 6.13 11.76
N ASN A 52 18.22 5.90 13.02
CA ASN A 52 16.90 6.22 13.58
C ASN A 52 16.91 7.43 14.54
N GLY A 53 18.05 8.15 14.61
CA GLY A 53 18.28 9.28 15.50
C GLY A 53 19.14 8.94 16.73
N GLY A 54 19.45 9.99 17.51
CA GLY A 54 20.32 9.95 18.68
C GLY A 54 21.60 10.75 18.50
N SER A 55 22.35 10.91 19.59
CA SER A 55 23.68 11.56 19.63
C SER A 55 24.49 11.02 20.82
N ASP A 56 25.81 11.23 20.80
CA ASP A 56 26.72 10.90 21.91
C ASP A 56 26.67 9.43 22.35
N ASP A 57 26.36 9.10 23.62
CA ASP A 57 26.25 7.70 24.08
C ASP A 57 24.88 7.08 23.79
N LEU A 58 23.95 7.80 23.16
CA LEU A 58 22.56 7.36 23.04
C LEU A 58 22.09 7.29 21.59
N PHE A 59 21.45 6.19 21.20
CA PHE A 59 20.89 5.98 19.86
C PHE A 59 19.44 5.51 19.97
N ASN A 60 18.64 5.74 18.93
CA ASN A 60 17.23 5.37 18.94
C ASN A 60 16.98 4.05 18.22
N LEU A 61 16.02 3.28 18.71
CA LEU A 61 15.39 2.21 17.94
C LEU A 61 14.56 2.81 16.79
N PRO A 62 14.30 2.05 15.72
CA PRO A 62 13.27 2.44 14.75
C PRO A 62 11.92 2.59 15.46
N ASP A 63 11.15 3.59 15.06
CA ASP A 63 9.75 3.73 15.48
C ASP A 63 8.85 3.30 14.32
N LEU A 64 8.38 2.06 14.38
CA LEU A 64 7.56 1.43 13.34
C LEU A 64 6.06 1.48 13.66
N ARG A 65 5.68 2.12 14.76
CA ARG A 65 4.27 2.28 15.12
C ARG A 65 3.53 3.07 14.03
N GLY A 66 2.49 2.47 13.46
CA GLY A 66 1.69 3.03 12.37
C GLY A 66 2.38 3.03 11.00
N GLN A 67 3.53 2.36 10.86
CA GLN A 67 4.35 2.42 9.64
C GLN A 67 4.54 1.06 8.98
N PHE A 68 4.76 1.08 7.67
CA PHE A 68 5.22 -0.08 6.89
C PHE A 68 6.75 -0.17 6.90
N ILE A 69 7.29 -1.36 6.62
CA ILE A 69 8.70 -1.53 6.26
C ILE A 69 8.84 -1.55 4.73
N ARG A 70 9.80 -0.81 4.19
CA ARG A 70 10.09 -0.73 2.74
C ARG A 70 11.59 -0.90 2.51
N GLY A 71 11.98 -1.65 1.49
CA GLY A 71 13.38 -1.76 1.10
C GLY A 71 13.95 -0.39 0.73
N THR A 72 15.19 -0.11 1.09
CA THR A 72 15.92 1.08 0.58
C THR A 72 15.94 1.03 -0.94
N GLY A 73 15.47 2.08 -1.61
CA GLY A 73 15.56 2.22 -3.07
C GLY A 73 16.89 2.80 -3.54
N ASP A 74 17.18 2.71 -4.83
CA ASP A 74 18.42 3.19 -5.49
C ASP A 74 18.62 4.71 -5.38
N GLY A 75 19.05 5.19 -4.21
CA GLY A 75 19.66 6.53 -4.04
C GLY A 75 18.85 7.60 -3.31
N VAL A 76 17.66 7.31 -2.76
CA VAL A 76 16.85 8.35 -2.06
C VAL A 76 16.61 8.05 -0.57
N ALA A 77 16.75 6.81 -0.12
CA ALA A 77 16.38 6.44 1.25
C ALA A 77 17.52 5.78 2.02
N VAL A 78 18.00 6.46 3.06
CA VAL A 78 18.91 5.88 4.06
C VAL A 78 18.09 4.94 4.95
N PRO A 79 18.59 3.73 5.28
CA PRO A 79 17.93 2.87 6.28
C PRO A 79 17.58 3.66 7.54
N GLY A 80 16.46 3.36 8.19
CA GLY A 80 15.98 4.04 9.40
C GLY A 80 15.24 5.35 9.16
N THR A 81 15.24 5.89 7.93
CA THR A 81 14.49 7.13 7.62
C THR A 81 13.00 6.86 7.38
N SER A 82 12.16 7.75 7.91
CA SER A 82 10.72 7.77 7.59
C SER A 82 10.52 8.32 6.17
N LEU A 83 9.87 7.52 5.34
CA LEU A 83 9.35 7.91 4.04
C LEU A 83 7.97 8.52 4.26
N SER A 84 7.86 9.83 4.03
CA SER A 84 6.57 10.52 4.03
C SER A 84 5.91 10.33 2.66
N PRO A 85 4.58 10.07 2.61
CA PRO A 85 3.82 10.31 1.39
C PRO A 85 4.10 11.74 0.94
N THR A 86 4.62 11.92 -0.26
CA THR A 86 4.39 13.16 -1.00
C THR A 86 2.97 13.08 -1.52
N THR A 87 1.99 13.34 -0.66
CA THR A 87 0.63 13.57 -1.10
C THR A 87 0.63 14.86 -1.91
N ALA A 88 0.60 14.74 -3.23
CA ALA A 88 0.20 15.87 -4.06
C ALA A 88 -1.18 16.31 -3.58
N ALA A 89 -1.35 17.61 -3.28
CA ALA A 89 -2.55 18.19 -2.68
C ALA A 89 -3.84 17.59 -3.27
N SER A 90 -4.82 17.33 -2.40
CA SER A 90 -6.13 16.69 -2.68
C SER A 90 -7.04 17.45 -3.67
N ASN A 91 -6.50 18.47 -4.32
CA ASN A 91 -7.26 19.45 -5.06
C ASN A 91 -6.84 19.37 -6.53
N LEU A 92 -7.64 18.70 -7.35
CA LEU A 92 -7.62 18.94 -8.79
C LEU A 92 -8.24 20.32 -9.00
N LYS A 93 -7.45 21.26 -9.51
CA LYS A 93 -7.95 22.57 -9.94
C LYS A 93 -8.24 22.50 -11.44
N ALA A 94 -9.43 22.89 -11.85
CA ALA A 94 -9.68 23.26 -13.23
C ALA A 94 -10.13 24.72 -13.31
N ASN A 95 -9.65 25.38 -14.35
CA ASN A 95 -9.94 26.77 -14.64
C ASN A 95 -10.81 26.79 -15.90
N LEU A 96 -12.04 27.27 -15.77
CA LEU A 96 -12.88 27.60 -16.92
C LEU A 96 -12.59 29.04 -17.32
N TYR A 97 -12.22 29.23 -18.59
CA TYR A 97 -12.08 30.55 -19.20
C TYR A 97 -13.36 30.88 -19.94
N TYR A 98 -13.68 32.17 -20.05
CA TYR A 98 -14.81 32.68 -20.83
C TYR A 98 -16.21 32.35 -20.25
N MET A 99 -16.38 32.15 -18.93
CA MET A 99 -17.73 31.92 -18.38
C MET A 99 -18.61 33.19 -18.40
N PRO A 100 -19.95 33.09 -18.59
CA PRO A 100 -20.86 34.23 -18.51
C PRO A 100 -20.76 34.92 -17.14
N SER A 101 -20.75 36.26 -17.12
CA SER A 101 -20.74 36.99 -15.85
C SER A 101 -22.06 36.81 -15.10
N THR A 102 -22.02 36.80 -13.76
CA THR A 102 -23.21 36.72 -12.89
C THR A 102 -24.17 37.91 -13.01
N TYR A 103 -23.85 38.92 -13.84
CA TYR A 103 -24.66 40.11 -14.05
C TYR A 103 -25.15 40.20 -15.50
N HIS A 104 -26.45 39.97 -15.68
CA HIS A 104 -27.18 40.41 -16.88
C HIS A 104 -27.55 41.89 -16.68
N HIS A 105 -26.76 42.82 -17.22
CA HIS A 105 -27.13 44.23 -17.23
C HIS A 105 -28.08 44.50 -18.40
N VAL A 106 -29.37 44.70 -18.10
CA VAL A 106 -30.29 45.40 -19.01
C VAL A 106 -29.97 46.88 -18.92
N THR A 107 -29.16 47.40 -19.84
CA THR A 107 -29.01 48.86 -19.96
C THR A 107 -30.18 49.39 -20.77
N GLY A 108 -31.23 49.85 -20.09
CA GLY A 108 -32.34 50.57 -20.71
C GLY A 108 -31.88 51.92 -21.26
N GLY A 109 -31.49 51.95 -22.53
CA GLY A 109 -31.31 53.18 -23.29
C GLY A 109 -32.56 53.45 -24.14
N ALA A 110 -33.27 54.55 -23.85
CA ALA A 110 -34.35 55.11 -24.67
C ALA A 110 -33.89 55.14 -26.16
N ILE A 111 -34.64 54.78 -27.20
CA ILE A 111 -36.06 54.92 -27.51
C ILE A 111 -36.38 53.84 -28.58
N GLY A 112 -37.37 52.95 -28.37
CA GLY A 112 -37.87 51.98 -29.36
C GLY A 112 -37.83 50.51 -28.93
N PRO A 113 -38.71 49.63 -29.46
CA PRO A 113 -38.84 48.24 -29.03
C PRO A 113 -37.70 47.40 -29.59
N ALA A 114 -36.57 47.42 -28.92
CA ALA A 114 -35.47 46.49 -29.16
C ALA A 114 -35.02 45.93 -27.81
N SER A 115 -35.85 45.04 -27.25
CA SER A 115 -35.39 44.12 -26.20
C SER A 115 -34.32 43.24 -26.84
N ARG A 116 -33.05 43.49 -26.52
CA ARG A 116 -31.94 42.60 -26.85
C ARG A 116 -31.58 41.86 -25.57
N ASP A 117 -31.94 40.58 -25.47
CA ASP A 117 -31.32 39.72 -24.47
C ASP A 117 -29.92 39.36 -24.99
N MET A 118 -28.91 40.10 -24.53
CA MET A 118 -27.51 39.79 -24.81
C MET A 118 -26.91 39.08 -23.61
N ILE A 119 -26.51 37.82 -23.80
CA ILE A 119 -25.55 37.17 -22.90
C ILE A 119 -24.21 37.89 -23.08
N LEU A 120 -23.81 38.72 -22.12
CA LEU A 120 -22.48 39.33 -22.10
C LEU A 120 -21.46 38.28 -21.63
N TRP A 121 -20.85 37.60 -22.60
CA TRP A 121 -19.63 36.84 -22.38
C TRP A 121 -18.52 37.81 -21.99
N ASN A 122 -18.02 37.69 -20.76
CA ASN A 122 -16.83 38.44 -20.41
C ASN A 122 -15.62 37.54 -20.64
N SER A 123 -14.63 38.04 -21.36
CA SER A 123 -13.43 37.28 -21.74
C SER A 123 -12.41 37.14 -20.60
N ASN A 124 -12.69 37.70 -19.42
CA ASN A 124 -11.68 37.94 -18.38
C ASN A 124 -12.01 37.30 -17.02
N THR A 125 -13.16 36.65 -16.84
CA THR A 125 -13.48 35.91 -15.61
C THR A 125 -13.04 34.47 -15.73
N THR A 126 -12.14 34.08 -14.83
CA THR A 126 -11.85 32.69 -14.55
C THR A 126 -12.75 32.23 -13.42
N GLN A 127 -13.54 31.17 -13.64
CA GLN A 127 -14.25 30.50 -12.55
C GLN A 127 -13.50 29.22 -12.20
N SER A 128 -13.03 29.13 -10.96
CA SER A 128 -12.39 27.93 -10.43
C SER A 128 -13.42 27.14 -9.64
N PHE A 129 -13.55 25.85 -9.94
CA PHE A 129 -14.31 24.91 -9.13
C PHE A 129 -13.33 24.01 -8.36
N THR A 130 -13.65 23.74 -7.10
CA THR A 130 -12.93 22.74 -6.31
C THR A 130 -13.57 21.39 -6.59
N VAL A 131 -12.82 20.49 -7.21
CA VAL A 131 -13.21 19.08 -7.28
C VAL A 131 -12.86 18.45 -5.95
N SER A 132 -13.88 18.09 -5.15
CA SER A 132 -13.72 17.34 -3.91
C SER A 132 -14.06 15.88 -4.12
N GLY A 133 -13.08 15.00 -3.99
CA GLY A 133 -13.22 13.55 -4.06
C GLY A 133 -11.86 12.89 -3.85
N GLY A 134 -11.83 11.75 -3.17
CA GLY A 134 -10.62 11.02 -2.78
C GLY A 134 -10.63 10.66 -1.30
N ASP A 135 -10.00 9.55 -0.93
CA ASP A 135 -9.67 9.24 0.46
C ASP A 135 -8.50 10.12 0.94
N SER A 136 -8.41 10.33 2.26
CA SER A 136 -7.31 11.08 2.90
C SER A 136 -5.95 10.40 2.72
N GLU A 137 -5.95 9.11 2.38
CA GLU A 137 -4.80 8.27 2.12
C GLU A 137 -5.27 7.05 1.30
N THR A 138 -4.73 6.90 0.09
CA THR A 138 -4.92 5.70 -0.72
C THR A 138 -4.04 4.57 -0.17
N ARG A 139 -4.63 3.52 0.41
CA ARG A 139 -3.90 2.52 1.20
C ARG A 139 -4.20 1.07 0.81
N PRO A 140 -3.21 0.16 0.85
CA PRO A 140 -3.45 -1.26 0.64
C PRO A 140 -4.14 -1.93 1.84
N VAL A 141 -4.79 -3.08 1.62
CA VAL A 141 -5.33 -3.92 2.71
C VAL A 141 -4.18 -4.31 3.63
N ASN A 142 -4.30 -4.01 4.92
CA ASN A 142 -3.23 -4.27 5.88
C ASN A 142 -3.76 -4.75 7.23
N VAL A 143 -2.91 -5.47 7.96
CA VAL A 143 -3.17 -5.96 9.31
C VAL A 143 -2.10 -5.44 10.26
N TYR A 144 -2.51 -5.14 11.49
CA TYR A 144 -1.64 -4.53 12.48
C TYR A 144 -0.91 -5.57 13.33
N PHE A 145 0.41 -5.48 13.40
CA PHE A 145 1.29 -6.29 14.24
C PHE A 145 2.23 -5.37 15.02
N HIS A 146 2.83 -5.87 16.11
CA HIS A 146 4.01 -5.18 16.65
C HIS A 146 5.22 -5.49 15.76
N TYR A 147 6.08 -4.51 15.53
CA TYR A 147 7.42 -4.79 15.03
C TYR A 147 8.39 -4.83 16.20
N ILE A 148 9.22 -5.86 16.24
CA ILE A 148 10.22 -6.09 17.30
C ILE A 148 11.61 -6.18 16.69
N ILE A 149 12.61 -5.77 17.45
CA ILE A 149 14.02 -5.79 17.05
C ILE A 149 14.84 -6.62 18.02
N LYS A 150 15.74 -7.47 17.49
CA LYS A 150 16.69 -8.25 18.29
C LYS A 150 17.77 -7.32 18.84
N THR A 151 17.94 -7.28 20.16
CA THR A 151 18.86 -6.34 20.83
C THR A 151 20.16 -6.98 21.33
N ALA A 152 20.22 -8.30 21.44
CA ALA A 152 21.40 -9.02 21.94
C ALA A 152 21.70 -10.30 21.16
N ASN A 153 22.96 -10.73 21.21
CA ASN A 153 23.43 -12.00 20.67
C ASN A 153 22.92 -13.20 21.49
N GLU A 154 22.92 -14.38 20.89
CA GLU A 154 22.52 -15.65 21.54
C GLU A 154 21.08 -15.69 22.08
N VAL A 155 20.21 -14.80 21.58
CA VAL A 155 18.79 -14.76 21.96
C VAL A 155 17.98 -15.60 20.99
N LEU A 156 17.16 -16.50 21.55
CA LEU A 156 16.20 -17.33 20.83
C LEU A 156 15.12 -16.47 20.14
N MET A 157 14.60 -16.97 19.04
CA MET A 157 13.51 -16.30 18.33
C MET A 157 12.19 -16.46 19.10
N PRO A 158 11.41 -15.38 19.30
CA PRO A 158 10.14 -15.47 20.00
C PRO A 158 9.18 -16.37 19.25
N VAL A 159 8.45 -17.20 19.99
CA VAL A 159 7.27 -17.88 19.47
C VAL A 159 6.22 -16.81 19.14
N GLY A 160 5.54 -16.93 17.99
CA GLY A 160 4.65 -15.90 17.47
C GLY A 160 5.33 -14.82 16.62
N ALA A 161 6.64 -14.92 16.39
CA ALA A 161 7.35 -14.12 15.39
C ALA A 161 6.88 -14.51 13.97
N VAL A 162 6.59 -13.53 13.14
CA VAL A 162 6.14 -13.72 11.75
C VAL A 162 7.22 -13.24 10.79
N ILE A 163 7.73 -14.15 9.98
CA ILE A 163 8.83 -13.90 9.04
C ILE A 163 8.34 -13.90 7.59
N PRO A 164 8.89 -13.01 6.74
CA PRO A 164 8.79 -13.15 5.30
C PRO A 164 9.70 -14.27 4.78
N TYR A 165 9.24 -14.99 3.76
CA TYR A 165 9.90 -16.16 3.20
C TYR A 165 9.96 -16.08 1.68
N ALA A 166 11.15 -16.33 1.12
CA ALA A 166 11.47 -16.17 -0.29
C ALA A 166 11.33 -17.45 -1.13
N GLY A 167 11.12 -18.62 -0.50
CA GLY A 167 10.94 -19.87 -1.23
C GLY A 167 9.70 -19.84 -2.12
N SER A 168 9.68 -20.70 -3.14
CA SER A 168 8.52 -20.85 -4.01
C SER A 168 7.27 -21.27 -3.23
N ASP A 169 6.09 -21.05 -3.80
CA ASP A 169 4.82 -21.44 -3.16
C ASP A 169 4.67 -22.95 -2.92
N ASP A 170 5.50 -23.78 -3.56
CA ASP A 170 5.58 -25.23 -3.37
C ASP A 170 6.45 -25.63 -2.16
N TYR A 171 7.18 -24.68 -1.56
CA TYR A 171 8.16 -24.96 -0.52
C TYR A 171 7.77 -24.31 0.80
N SER A 172 7.74 -25.11 1.87
CA SER A 172 7.53 -24.66 3.25
C SER A 172 8.84 -24.79 4.05
N PRO A 173 9.19 -23.82 4.91
CA PRO A 173 10.28 -23.99 5.88
C PRO A 173 9.97 -25.13 6.87
N ASP A 174 11.01 -25.62 7.55
CA ASP A 174 11.01 -26.79 8.46
C ASP A 174 9.74 -26.93 9.34
N GLU A 175 8.77 -27.68 8.83
CA GLU A 175 7.62 -28.14 9.59
C GLU A 175 8.09 -29.16 10.64
N PRO A 176 7.60 -29.12 11.90
CA PRO A 176 6.48 -28.30 12.40
C PRO A 176 6.91 -27.01 13.17
N THR A 177 8.13 -26.50 12.98
CA THR A 177 8.60 -25.31 13.71
C THR A 177 7.94 -24.01 13.20
N TRP A 178 7.64 -23.98 11.91
CA TRP A 178 7.04 -22.85 11.20
C TRP A 178 5.68 -23.24 10.66
N LEU A 179 4.69 -22.37 10.81
CA LEU A 179 3.36 -22.58 10.24
C LEU A 179 3.03 -21.46 9.25
N ALA A 180 2.45 -21.81 8.10
CA ALA A 180 2.03 -20.81 7.12
C ALA A 180 0.94 -19.89 7.71
N CYS A 181 1.04 -18.58 7.49
CA CYS A 181 0.03 -17.61 7.90
C CYS A 181 -1.17 -17.57 6.93
N ASN A 182 -1.93 -18.66 6.86
CA ASN A 182 -3.04 -18.87 5.92
C ASN A 182 -4.41 -19.03 6.61
N GLY A 183 -4.51 -18.80 7.93
CA GLY A 183 -5.77 -18.97 8.68
C GLY A 183 -6.08 -20.40 9.13
N ASN A 184 -5.17 -21.36 8.93
CA ASN A 184 -5.40 -22.74 9.34
C ASN A 184 -5.70 -22.86 10.85
N SER A 185 -6.58 -23.80 11.20
CA SER A 185 -6.99 -24.08 12.57
C SER A 185 -6.17 -25.23 13.18
N TYR A 186 -5.68 -25.02 14.40
CA TYR A 186 -4.88 -25.96 15.15
C TYR A 186 -5.50 -26.21 16.53
N LYS A 187 -5.32 -27.42 17.08
CA LYS A 187 -5.84 -27.76 18.42
C LYS A 187 -5.17 -26.87 19.48
N SER A 188 -5.93 -26.39 20.47
CA SER A 188 -5.48 -25.50 21.55
C SER A 188 -4.57 -26.20 22.59
N ALA A 189 -4.55 -25.73 23.85
CA ALA A 189 -3.59 -26.00 24.94
C ALA A 189 -3.32 -27.49 25.31
N LEU A 190 -3.91 -28.46 24.62
CA LEU A 190 -3.70 -29.90 24.80
C LEU A 190 -3.02 -30.57 23.60
N SER A 191 -2.53 -29.81 22.62
CA SER A 191 -1.95 -30.32 21.37
C SER A 191 -0.44 -30.12 21.26
N ASN A 192 0.12 -30.26 20.07
CA ASN A 192 1.54 -30.08 19.80
C ASN A 192 1.97 -28.61 19.60
N TYR A 193 1.06 -27.64 19.69
CA TYR A 193 1.34 -26.21 19.47
C TYR A 193 1.00 -25.36 20.71
N LYS A 194 1.31 -25.87 21.92
CA LYS A 194 0.98 -25.17 23.17
C LYS A 194 1.75 -23.87 23.31
N ASN A 195 3.01 -23.86 22.88
CA ASN A 195 3.86 -22.68 22.91
C ASN A 195 3.24 -21.53 22.10
N LEU A 196 2.77 -21.82 20.88
CA LEU A 196 2.12 -20.82 20.04
C LEU A 196 0.79 -20.35 20.64
N PHE A 197 -0.04 -21.28 21.11
CA PHE A 197 -1.31 -20.94 21.75
C PHE A 197 -1.13 -20.04 22.98
N ALA A 198 -0.10 -20.28 23.79
CA ALA A 198 0.22 -19.43 24.94
C ALA A 198 0.52 -17.98 24.53
N VAL A 199 1.01 -17.76 23.31
CA VAL A 199 1.35 -16.44 22.77
C VAL A 199 0.15 -15.75 22.14
N ILE A 200 -0.49 -16.38 21.14
CA ILE A 200 -1.55 -15.73 20.34
C ILE A 200 -2.97 -16.02 20.83
N ALA A 201 -3.15 -17.04 21.67
CA ALA A 201 -4.45 -17.51 22.16
C ALA A 201 -5.47 -17.62 21.02
N HIS A 202 -6.65 -17.02 21.18
CA HIS A 202 -7.71 -16.99 20.17
C HIS A 202 -7.69 -15.73 19.29
N ARG A 203 -6.64 -14.90 19.32
CA ARG A 203 -6.64 -13.58 18.66
C ARG A 203 -7.05 -13.61 17.19
N PHE A 204 -6.63 -14.65 16.47
CA PHE A 204 -6.92 -14.80 15.05
C PHE A 204 -8.06 -15.78 14.79
N THR A 205 -8.82 -16.18 15.81
CA THR A 205 -9.91 -17.14 15.71
C THR A 205 -11.24 -16.43 15.48
N ASP A 206 -11.88 -16.72 14.35
CA ASP A 206 -13.19 -16.18 13.95
C ASP A 206 -14.36 -16.54 14.90
N THR A 207 -14.20 -17.59 15.70
CA THR A 207 -15.24 -18.17 16.55
C THR A 207 -14.80 -18.14 18.02
N VAL A 208 -15.43 -17.25 18.81
CA VAL A 208 -15.19 -17.13 20.25
C VAL A 208 -15.55 -18.45 20.96
N GLY A 209 -14.61 -19.03 21.72
CA GLY A 209 -14.81 -20.29 22.44
C GLY A 209 -14.56 -21.57 21.62
N ALA A 210 -13.97 -21.45 20.43
CA ALA A 210 -13.57 -22.61 19.63
C ALA A 210 -12.56 -23.51 20.39
N ALA A 211 -12.69 -24.82 20.22
CA ALA A 211 -11.73 -25.79 20.77
C ALA A 211 -10.32 -25.66 20.14
N ASN A 212 -10.26 -25.03 18.97
CA ASN A 212 -9.06 -24.79 18.16
C ASN A 212 -8.74 -23.29 18.13
N PHE A 213 -7.47 -22.97 17.92
CA PHE A 213 -7.04 -21.61 17.60
C PHE A 213 -6.60 -21.53 16.14
N GLN A 214 -6.72 -20.37 15.53
CA GLN A 214 -6.27 -20.11 14.17
C GLN A 214 -4.94 -19.34 14.18
N VAL A 215 -4.06 -19.65 13.21
CA VAL A 215 -2.93 -18.78 12.88
C VAL A 215 -3.43 -17.57 12.08
N PRO A 216 -2.67 -16.45 12.00
CA PRO A 216 -3.06 -15.32 11.18
C PRO A 216 -3.35 -15.74 9.74
N ASN A 217 -4.41 -15.21 9.13
CA ASN A 217 -4.59 -15.27 7.67
C ASN A 217 -4.02 -14.00 7.06
N LEU A 218 -2.85 -14.09 6.45
CA LEU A 218 -2.18 -12.96 5.82
C LEU A 218 -2.34 -12.94 4.30
N THR A 219 -3.01 -13.92 3.70
CA THR A 219 -3.09 -14.12 2.25
C THR A 219 -3.47 -12.85 1.50
N GLY A 220 -2.56 -12.30 0.69
CA GLY A 220 -2.77 -11.06 -0.07
C GLY A 220 -2.75 -9.75 0.73
N ILE A 221 -2.39 -9.78 2.01
CA ILE A 221 -2.44 -8.64 2.95
C ILE A 221 -1.02 -8.12 3.25
N PHE A 222 -0.90 -6.82 3.55
CA PHE A 222 0.34 -6.21 4.05
C PHE A 222 0.39 -6.20 5.58
N ILE A 223 1.58 -6.32 6.17
CA ILE A 223 1.75 -6.08 7.60
C ILE A 223 2.10 -4.61 7.84
N ARG A 224 1.44 -3.99 8.83
CA ARG A 224 1.72 -2.64 9.30
C ARG A 224 1.98 -2.65 10.80
N GLY A 225 2.84 -1.75 11.27
CA GLY A 225 3.11 -1.61 12.70
C GLY A 225 1.91 -1.01 13.44
N LEU A 226 1.62 -1.53 14.63
CA LEU A 226 0.56 -1.03 15.48
C LEU A 226 0.87 0.40 15.97
N ASP A 227 -0.02 1.36 15.69
CA ASP A 227 0.23 2.78 15.97
C ASP A 227 0.35 3.13 17.46
N SER A 228 -0.43 2.46 18.32
CA SER A 228 -0.42 2.67 19.78
C SER A 228 -0.41 4.15 20.21
N GLY A 229 -1.14 5.02 19.50
CA GLY A 229 -1.33 6.43 19.85
C GLY A 229 -0.31 7.41 19.26
N ARG A 230 0.56 6.96 18.34
CA ARG A 230 1.54 7.83 17.66
C ARG A 230 0.91 8.75 16.62
N GLY A 231 -0.27 8.43 16.10
CA GLY A 231 -0.97 9.23 15.09
C GLY A 231 -0.35 9.14 13.69
N LYS A 232 0.42 8.09 13.42
CA LYS A 232 0.94 7.74 12.08
C LYS A 232 0.04 6.77 11.34
N ASP A 233 -1.06 6.35 11.96
CA ASP A 233 -2.21 5.78 11.29
C ASP A 233 -3.41 6.76 11.28
N PRO A 234 -3.61 7.54 10.20
CA PRO A 234 -4.67 8.54 10.10
C PRO A 234 -6.10 7.99 10.21
N ASP A 235 -6.29 6.70 9.93
CA ASP A 235 -7.61 6.05 9.93
C ASP A 235 -7.66 4.93 10.98
N ALA A 236 -6.92 5.08 12.10
CA ALA A 236 -6.96 4.13 13.21
C ALA A 236 -8.39 3.86 13.73
N GLN A 237 -9.31 4.81 13.55
CA GLN A 237 -10.73 4.70 13.90
C GLN A 237 -11.57 3.94 12.86
N LYS A 238 -11.07 3.69 11.64
CA LYS A 238 -11.73 2.92 10.58
C LYS A 238 -11.25 1.47 10.52
N ARG A 239 -10.43 1.04 11.48
CA ARG A 239 -10.00 -0.36 11.58
C ARG A 239 -11.18 -1.25 11.92
N GLU A 240 -11.20 -2.42 11.31
CA GLU A 240 -12.09 -3.49 11.66
C GLU A 240 -11.54 -4.27 12.86
N ALA A 241 -12.46 -4.89 13.59
CA ALA A 241 -12.11 -5.74 14.71
C ALA A 241 -11.14 -6.85 14.26
N ALA A 242 -10.25 -7.25 15.16
CA ALA A 242 -9.53 -8.51 14.99
C ALA A 242 -10.52 -9.68 14.91
N PRO A 243 -10.12 -10.86 14.38
CA PRO A 243 -11.01 -12.01 14.24
C PRO A 243 -11.72 -12.43 15.54
N ASP A 244 -11.07 -12.23 16.70
CA ASP A 244 -11.66 -12.47 18.02
C ASP A 244 -12.70 -11.42 18.48
N GLY A 245 -12.98 -10.40 17.67
CA GLY A 245 -13.88 -9.29 17.96
C GLY A 245 -13.23 -8.09 18.66
N THR A 246 -11.92 -8.13 18.96
CA THR A 246 -11.21 -7.02 19.63
C THR A 246 -11.14 -5.79 18.71
N THR A 247 -11.61 -4.64 19.18
CA THR A 247 -11.58 -3.37 18.43
C THR A 247 -10.47 -2.44 18.94
N GLY A 248 -10.04 -1.48 18.12
CA GLY A 248 -9.09 -0.44 18.52
C GLY A 248 -7.64 -0.73 18.11
N ALA A 249 -6.68 -0.26 18.91
CA ALA A 249 -5.26 -0.41 18.61
C ALA A 249 -4.72 -1.73 19.17
N HIS A 250 -5.11 -2.83 18.55
CA HIS A 250 -4.69 -4.19 18.91
C HIS A 250 -4.13 -4.97 17.72
N VAL A 251 -3.24 -5.91 17.99
CA VAL A 251 -2.69 -6.84 16.98
C VAL A 251 -3.83 -7.64 16.35
N GLY A 252 -3.76 -7.85 15.03
CA GLY A 252 -4.76 -8.57 14.27
C GLY A 252 -5.96 -7.74 13.83
N THR A 253 -6.10 -6.50 14.32
CA THR A 253 -7.05 -5.55 13.73
C THR A 253 -6.66 -5.31 12.28
N LEU A 254 -7.67 -5.15 11.43
CA LEU A 254 -7.50 -5.08 9.98
C LEU A 254 -7.94 -3.73 9.47
N GLN A 255 -7.34 -3.28 8.38
CA GLN A 255 -7.85 -2.16 7.62
C GLN A 255 -8.05 -2.55 6.17
N LYS A 256 -9.29 -2.36 5.70
CA LYS A 256 -9.69 -2.58 4.31
C LYS A 256 -8.98 -1.61 3.36
N TYR A 257 -9.00 -1.95 2.07
CA TYR A 257 -8.45 -1.09 1.03
C TYR A 257 -9.15 0.27 1.02
N GLY A 258 -8.37 1.34 0.79
CA GLY A 258 -8.93 2.62 0.41
C GLY A 258 -9.25 2.59 -1.08
N THR A 259 -10.52 2.70 -1.46
CA THR A 259 -10.89 2.95 -2.85
C THR A 259 -10.48 4.37 -3.20
N SER A 260 -9.49 4.52 -4.07
CA SER A 260 -9.27 5.80 -4.74
C SER A 260 -10.57 6.17 -5.45
N ALA A 261 -11.04 7.40 -5.22
CA ALA A 261 -12.33 7.89 -5.67
C ALA A 261 -12.73 7.38 -7.06
N ALA A 262 -13.67 6.42 -7.08
CA ALA A 262 -14.17 5.87 -8.32
C ALA A 262 -15.05 6.87 -9.06
N ASP A 263 -15.67 7.81 -8.36
CA ASP A 263 -16.57 8.81 -8.94
C ASP A 263 -16.32 10.18 -8.28
N PHE A 264 -15.56 11.05 -8.94
CA PHE A 264 -15.72 12.48 -8.67
C PHE A 264 -16.84 13.01 -9.57
N LYS A 265 -17.64 13.96 -9.08
CA LYS A 265 -18.69 14.59 -9.88
C LYS A 265 -18.36 16.07 -9.95
N ILE A 266 -18.26 16.58 -11.17
CA ILE A 266 -18.24 18.01 -11.41
C ILE A 266 -19.65 18.38 -11.84
N THR A 267 -20.34 19.15 -11.00
CA THR A 267 -21.62 19.76 -11.33
C THR A 267 -21.35 21.19 -11.74
N ILE A 268 -21.38 21.47 -13.04
CA ILE A 268 -21.36 22.83 -13.55
C ILE A 268 -22.80 23.18 -13.96
N PRO A 269 -23.48 24.08 -13.24
CA PRO A 269 -24.74 24.61 -13.71
C PRO A 269 -24.46 25.46 -14.95
N HIS A 270 -25.16 25.20 -16.06
CA HIS A 270 -24.94 25.98 -17.28
C HIS A 270 -25.39 27.45 -17.15
N PHE A 271 -26.24 27.78 -16.16
CA PHE A 271 -26.61 29.16 -15.80
C PHE A 271 -26.90 29.29 -14.30
N PRO A 272 -26.57 30.42 -13.64
CA PRO A 272 -26.98 30.66 -12.27
C PRO A 272 -28.51 30.77 -12.17
N PRO A 273 -29.16 30.25 -11.11
CA PRO A 273 -30.61 30.26 -10.94
C PRO A 273 -31.08 31.66 -10.49
N GLY A 274 -30.86 32.67 -11.33
CA GLY A 274 -31.26 34.06 -11.12
C GLY A 274 -32.63 34.31 -11.74
N ARG A 275 -33.67 34.07 -10.94
CA ARG A 275 -35.09 34.43 -11.09
C ARG A 275 -35.46 35.31 -12.31
N THR A 276 -36.33 34.78 -13.17
CA THR A 276 -37.17 35.55 -14.09
C THR A 276 -38.01 36.55 -13.29
N LEU A 277 -37.65 37.84 -13.32
CA LEU A 277 -38.49 38.89 -12.78
C LEU A 277 -39.38 39.44 -13.89
N GLY A 278 -40.65 39.05 -13.85
CA GLY A 278 -41.74 39.74 -14.53
C GLY A 278 -41.82 39.49 -16.03
N ALA A 279 -42.84 38.74 -16.44
CA ALA A 279 -43.28 38.66 -17.82
C ALA A 279 -43.61 40.07 -18.34
N PHE A 280 -42.74 40.62 -19.17
CA PHE A 280 -43.15 41.64 -20.13
C PHE A 280 -43.57 40.90 -21.40
N ALA A 281 -44.75 41.24 -21.92
CA ALA A 281 -45.26 40.66 -23.15
C ALA A 281 -44.32 41.01 -24.32
N VAL A 282 -43.44 40.09 -24.67
CA VAL A 282 -42.63 40.17 -25.89
C VAL A 282 -43.40 39.45 -26.99
N GLN A 283 -43.80 40.18 -28.03
CA GLN A 283 -44.34 39.57 -29.23
C GLN A 283 -43.17 39.05 -30.08
N GLY A 284 -42.88 37.76 -29.93
CA GLY A 284 -41.72 37.08 -30.52
C GLY A 284 -41.23 36.04 -29.52
N ASN A 285 -41.38 34.77 -29.85
CA ASN A 285 -40.90 33.67 -29.02
C ASN A 285 -39.36 33.69 -29.03
N ASP A 286 -38.76 34.21 -27.96
CA ASP A 286 -37.39 33.86 -27.55
C ASP A 286 -37.42 33.64 -26.03
N ASN A 287 -38.20 32.66 -25.60
CA ASN A 287 -38.00 32.10 -24.27
C ASN A 287 -36.77 31.19 -24.36
N LEU A 288 -35.62 31.66 -23.87
CA LEU A 288 -34.57 30.76 -23.45
C LEU A 288 -35.17 29.86 -22.37
N HIS A 289 -35.65 28.70 -22.79
CA HIS A 289 -36.05 27.66 -21.86
C HIS A 289 -34.77 27.23 -21.14
N ASP A 290 -34.66 27.68 -19.88
CA ASP A 290 -33.87 27.03 -18.85
C ASP A 290 -34.42 25.60 -18.68
N ALA A 291 -34.08 24.73 -19.63
CA ALA A 291 -34.03 23.33 -19.33
C ALA A 291 -32.84 23.23 -18.39
N ASN A 292 -33.08 23.19 -17.07
CA ASN A 292 -32.17 22.89 -15.95
C ASN A 292 -31.17 21.77 -16.30
N ARG A 293 -30.30 22.01 -17.25
CA ARG A 293 -29.42 21.02 -17.85
C ARG A 293 -28.19 21.09 -16.99
N THR A 294 -27.98 20.04 -16.22
CA THR A 294 -26.74 19.82 -15.51
C THR A 294 -25.91 18.89 -16.37
N SER A 295 -24.74 19.32 -16.81
CA SER A 295 -23.74 18.39 -17.33
C SER A 295 -23.12 17.69 -16.14
N THR A 296 -23.51 16.43 -15.93
CA THR A 296 -22.82 15.55 -15.00
C THR A 296 -21.77 14.80 -15.80
N VAL A 297 -20.51 15.19 -15.62
CA VAL A 297 -19.41 14.41 -16.15
C VAL A 297 -19.01 13.43 -15.06
N SER A 298 -19.23 12.14 -15.34
CA SER A 298 -18.70 11.04 -14.53
C SER A 298 -17.34 10.68 -15.09
N PHE A 299 -16.35 10.57 -14.23
CA PHE A 299 -14.99 10.23 -14.62
C PHE A 299 -14.72 8.79 -14.22
N SER A 300 -14.28 7.97 -15.16
CA SER A 300 -13.68 6.67 -14.87
C SER A 300 -12.18 6.79 -15.13
N GLY A 301 -11.40 6.89 -14.05
CA GLY A 301 -9.97 7.13 -14.15
C GLY A 301 -9.28 7.05 -12.79
N GLY A 302 -8.76 5.87 -12.49
CA GLY A 302 -8.03 5.52 -11.27
C GLY A 302 -7.70 4.04 -11.33
N VAL A 303 -6.58 3.63 -10.72
CA VAL A 303 -6.31 2.20 -10.53
C VAL A 303 -7.27 1.64 -9.47
N SER A 304 -7.62 0.35 -9.57
CA SER A 304 -8.42 -0.41 -8.57
C SER A 304 -7.98 -0.17 -7.12
N GLN A 305 -6.70 0.08 -6.91
CA GLN A 305 -6.08 0.38 -5.63
C GLN A 305 -4.79 1.18 -5.84
N SER A 306 -4.65 2.33 -5.18
CA SER A 306 -3.35 3.00 -5.08
C SER A 306 -2.55 2.39 -3.92
N ARG A 307 -1.28 2.10 -4.18
CA ARG A 307 -0.50 1.19 -3.33
C ARG A 307 1.00 1.44 -3.50
N PRO A 308 1.84 1.14 -2.49
CA PRO A 308 3.28 1.22 -2.63
C PRO A 308 3.79 0.17 -3.62
N LYS A 309 4.95 0.45 -4.24
CA LYS A 309 5.73 -0.59 -4.92
C LYS A 309 5.91 -1.76 -3.97
N ASN A 310 5.59 -2.97 -4.41
CA ASN A 310 5.63 -4.14 -3.53
C ASN A 310 6.09 -5.41 -4.25
N ALA A 311 6.49 -6.38 -3.45
CA ALA A 311 6.83 -7.74 -3.85
C ALA A 311 6.08 -8.73 -2.96
N SER A 312 5.66 -9.85 -3.54
CA SER A 312 4.98 -10.91 -2.80
C SER A 312 5.95 -11.93 -2.24
N VAL A 313 5.76 -12.25 -0.96
CA VAL A 313 6.51 -13.24 -0.18
C VAL A 313 5.53 -14.05 0.64
N GLN A 314 5.91 -15.27 1.02
CA GLN A 314 5.11 -16.04 1.98
C GLN A 314 5.39 -15.53 3.39
N PHE A 315 4.41 -15.66 4.29
CA PHE A 315 4.59 -15.36 5.70
C PHE A 315 4.40 -16.62 6.54
N TYR A 316 5.34 -16.84 7.45
CA TYR A 316 5.35 -17.98 8.37
C TYR A 316 5.44 -17.49 9.80
N ILE A 317 4.66 -18.10 10.69
CA ILE A 317 4.70 -17.85 12.13
C ILE A 317 5.53 -18.92 12.82
N HIS A 318 6.45 -18.49 13.69
CA HIS A 318 7.25 -19.37 14.52
C HIS A 318 6.34 -20.00 15.58
N ALA A 319 6.06 -21.29 15.45
CA ALA A 319 5.12 -22.01 16.30
C ALA A 319 5.81 -22.76 17.44
N LEU A 320 7.04 -23.22 17.22
CA LEU A 320 7.81 -24.10 18.09
C LEU A 320 6.96 -25.26 18.63
N HIS A 321 6.86 -26.32 17.83
CA HIS A 321 6.16 -27.53 18.21
C HIS A 321 6.72 -28.13 19.51
N ASP A 322 5.84 -28.70 20.34
CA ASP A 322 6.12 -29.15 21.70
C ASP A 322 7.25 -30.21 21.79
N ASP A 323 7.52 -30.95 20.72
CA ASP A 323 8.58 -31.96 20.63
C ASP A 323 9.93 -31.41 20.14
N LYS A 324 9.99 -30.13 19.74
CA LYS A 324 11.22 -29.48 19.26
C LYS A 324 11.85 -28.66 20.38
N SER A 325 13.18 -28.74 20.44
CA SER A 325 13.94 -27.84 21.32
C SER A 325 13.90 -26.43 20.72
N PRO A 326 13.75 -25.38 21.55
CA PRO A 326 13.92 -24.01 21.10
C PRO A 326 15.27 -23.86 20.42
N SER A 327 15.26 -23.40 19.16
CA SER A 327 16.47 -23.03 18.44
C SER A 327 16.29 -21.62 17.89
N ASP A 328 17.40 -20.98 17.59
CA ASP A 328 17.42 -19.75 16.80
C ASP A 328 17.32 -20.01 15.29
N GLY A 329 17.02 -21.25 14.89
CA GLY A 329 17.05 -21.79 13.53
C GLY A 329 16.12 -21.06 12.58
N PHE A 330 16.55 -19.88 12.15
CA PHE A 330 15.92 -19.12 11.09
C PHE A 330 16.09 -19.89 9.78
N PRO A 331 15.02 -20.15 9.01
CA PRO A 331 15.08 -21.05 7.86
C PRO A 331 15.84 -20.39 6.70
N VAL A 332 16.49 -21.22 5.88
CA VAL A 332 17.03 -20.77 4.59
C VAL A 332 15.87 -20.29 3.72
N GLY A 333 16.02 -19.13 3.08
CA GLY A 333 14.97 -18.40 2.39
C GLY A 333 14.19 -17.42 3.24
N GLY A 334 14.36 -17.45 4.57
CA GLY A 334 13.80 -16.42 5.43
C GLY A 334 14.43 -15.06 5.12
N ILE A 335 13.62 -14.00 5.21
CA ILE A 335 14.03 -12.62 4.96
C ILE A 335 14.02 -11.83 6.28
N ILE A 336 15.05 -11.03 6.50
CA ILE A 336 15.15 -10.11 7.64
C ILE A 336 15.22 -8.66 7.17
N ALA A 337 14.81 -7.73 8.04
CA ALA A 337 14.93 -6.30 7.82
C ALA A 337 15.92 -5.69 8.83
N VAL A 338 16.87 -4.88 8.35
CA VAL A 338 17.83 -4.15 9.19
C VAL A 338 17.65 -2.64 8.99
N PRO A 339 17.41 -1.84 10.05
CA PRO A 339 17.10 -0.41 9.96
C PRO A 339 18.35 0.49 10.05
N GLY A 340 19.52 -0.01 9.64
CA GLY A 340 20.76 0.76 9.61
C GLY A 340 21.74 0.24 8.56
N SER A 341 23.01 0.66 8.66
CA SER A 341 24.07 0.37 7.68
C SER A 341 24.92 -0.87 7.98
N GLY A 342 24.84 -1.45 9.19
CA GLY A 342 25.55 -2.68 9.53
C GLY A 342 25.03 -3.90 8.77
N THR A 343 25.93 -4.77 8.32
CA THR A 343 25.58 -5.94 7.51
C THR A 343 25.67 -7.22 8.35
N PRO A 344 24.69 -8.13 8.25
CA PRO A 344 24.81 -9.49 8.79
C PRO A 344 26.03 -10.24 8.25
N ASP A 345 26.33 -11.39 8.85
CA ASP A 345 27.40 -12.29 8.40
C ASP A 345 27.23 -12.67 6.92
N PRO A 346 28.14 -12.23 6.03
CA PRO A 346 28.05 -12.49 4.60
C PRO A 346 28.26 -13.97 4.25
N ALA A 347 28.65 -14.83 5.19
CA ALA A 347 28.78 -16.27 4.97
C ALA A 347 27.43 -17.01 4.91
N ILE A 348 26.36 -16.40 5.42
CA ILE A 348 25.02 -17.01 5.49
C ILE A 348 23.90 -16.06 5.04
N TRP A 349 24.17 -14.75 4.92
CA TRP A 349 23.20 -13.73 4.50
C TRP A 349 23.63 -13.00 3.24
N ALA A 350 22.67 -12.77 2.34
CA ALA A 350 22.86 -11.95 1.14
C ALA A 350 21.84 -10.81 1.11
N VAL A 351 22.21 -9.69 0.49
CA VAL A 351 21.27 -8.58 0.27
C VAL A 351 20.19 -9.02 -0.71
N ALA A 352 18.93 -8.70 -0.42
CA ALA A 352 17.80 -9.00 -1.30
C ALA A 352 17.59 -7.88 -2.34
N ASP A 353 18.56 -7.73 -3.25
CA ASP A 353 18.61 -6.68 -4.27
C ASP A 353 18.41 -7.18 -5.71
N GLY A 354 18.19 -8.48 -5.91
CA GLY A 354 18.05 -9.08 -7.24
C GLY A 354 19.35 -9.52 -7.89
N THR A 355 20.49 -9.43 -7.20
CA THR A 355 21.80 -9.86 -7.73
C THR A 355 21.76 -11.33 -8.18
N ALA A 356 22.35 -11.61 -9.34
CA ALA A 356 22.53 -12.98 -9.84
C ALA A 356 23.68 -13.67 -9.09
N VAL A 357 23.41 -14.84 -8.51
CA VAL A 357 24.36 -15.63 -7.71
C VAL A 357 24.49 -17.06 -8.26
N PRO A 358 25.61 -17.77 -8.00
CA PRO A 358 25.79 -19.15 -8.46
C PRO A 358 24.71 -20.09 -7.95
N ARG A 359 24.21 -21.02 -8.77
CA ARG A 359 23.22 -22.04 -8.35
C ARG A 359 23.79 -23.12 -7.43
N ALA A 360 25.11 -23.27 -7.41
CA ALA A 360 25.83 -24.31 -6.67
C ALA A 360 26.73 -23.70 -5.57
N GLY A 361 27.36 -24.56 -4.78
CA GLY A 361 28.20 -24.13 -3.67
C GLY A 361 27.38 -23.50 -2.55
N GLN A 362 27.79 -22.33 -2.07
CA GLN A 362 27.21 -21.71 -0.87
C GLN A 362 25.71 -21.37 -0.98
N TYR A 363 25.18 -21.16 -2.19
CA TYR A 363 23.77 -20.83 -2.44
C TYR A 363 22.90 -22.05 -2.82
N ALA A 364 23.45 -23.27 -2.78
CA ALA A 364 22.74 -24.48 -3.23
C ALA A 364 21.42 -24.72 -2.47
N GLU A 365 21.41 -24.44 -1.17
CA GLU A 365 20.21 -24.56 -0.33
C GLU A 365 19.13 -23.54 -0.74
N LEU A 366 19.50 -22.27 -0.94
CA LEU A 366 18.57 -21.23 -1.41
C LEU A 366 18.03 -21.50 -2.82
N TRP A 367 18.90 -22.00 -3.71
CA TRP A 367 18.51 -22.41 -5.06
C TRP A 367 17.42 -23.50 -5.02
N ALA A 368 17.60 -24.53 -4.18
CA ALA A 368 16.67 -25.64 -4.08
C ALA A 368 15.24 -25.20 -3.70
N ILE A 369 15.12 -24.23 -2.79
CA ILE A 369 13.81 -23.78 -2.27
C ILE A 369 13.13 -22.72 -3.14
N THR A 370 13.89 -22.03 -4.02
CA THR A 370 13.36 -20.98 -4.90
C THR A 370 12.97 -21.51 -6.27
N THR A 371 13.44 -22.72 -6.61
CA THR A 371 13.13 -23.42 -7.87
C THR A 371 11.65 -23.83 -7.88
N LEU A 372 10.96 -23.55 -8.98
CA LEU A 372 9.57 -23.93 -9.17
C LEU A 372 9.48 -25.36 -9.70
N SER A 373 8.55 -26.16 -9.16
CA SER A 373 8.23 -27.47 -9.71
C SER A 373 7.51 -27.29 -11.06
N SER A 374 8.22 -27.53 -12.17
CA SER A 374 7.61 -27.49 -13.52
C SER A 374 7.49 -28.90 -14.12
N SER A 375 6.41 -29.17 -14.87
CA SER A 375 6.24 -30.37 -15.69
C SER A 375 6.96 -30.27 -17.05
N THR A 376 7.66 -29.15 -17.30
CA THR A 376 8.37 -28.85 -18.55
C THR A 376 9.88 -28.99 -18.34
N THR A 377 10.65 -29.06 -19.44
CA THR A 377 12.11 -29.24 -19.41
C THR A 377 12.89 -27.99 -18.98
N THR A 378 12.21 -26.88 -18.67
CA THR A 378 12.80 -25.58 -18.36
C THR A 378 12.71 -25.27 -16.87
N THR A 379 13.85 -25.24 -16.18
CA THR A 379 13.92 -24.84 -14.77
C THR A 379 13.76 -23.33 -14.62
N THR A 380 12.78 -22.90 -13.81
CA THR A 380 12.56 -21.49 -13.44
C THR A 380 12.56 -21.32 -11.92
N THR A 381 12.71 -20.08 -11.44
CA THR A 381 12.62 -19.76 -10.01
C THR A 381 11.50 -18.77 -9.76
N ALA A 382 11.06 -18.68 -8.49
CA ALA A 382 10.12 -17.66 -8.04
C ALA A 382 10.54 -16.23 -8.45
N TRP A 383 11.85 -15.97 -8.47
CA TRP A 383 12.45 -14.64 -8.63
C TRP A 383 13.03 -14.38 -10.04
N GLY A 384 12.78 -15.27 -11.00
CA GLY A 384 13.23 -15.10 -12.39
C GLY A 384 13.76 -16.36 -13.05
N ASN A 385 13.99 -16.25 -14.35
CA ASN A 385 14.74 -17.24 -15.12
C ASN A 385 16.17 -17.27 -14.62
N PRO A 386 16.67 -18.46 -14.32
CA PRO A 386 18.07 -18.63 -14.00
C PRO A 386 18.86 -18.83 -15.31
N ASP A 387 20.10 -18.33 -15.38
CA ASP A 387 21.06 -18.60 -16.48
C ASP A 387 21.84 -19.89 -16.18
N GLU A 388 22.50 -20.53 -17.15
CA GLU A 388 23.12 -21.87 -17.00
C GLU A 388 23.88 -22.12 -15.68
N LEU A 389 24.49 -21.09 -15.08
CA LEU A 389 25.27 -21.17 -13.84
C LEU A 389 24.70 -20.37 -12.66
N THR A 390 23.74 -19.47 -12.88
CA THR A 390 23.29 -18.50 -11.87
C THR A 390 21.77 -18.44 -11.73
N PHE A 391 21.30 -17.85 -10.64
CA PHE A 391 19.90 -17.50 -10.41
C PHE A 391 19.81 -16.16 -9.67
N ASN A 392 18.66 -15.50 -9.73
CA ASN A 392 18.48 -14.20 -9.10
C ASN A 392 18.06 -14.35 -7.63
N LEU A 393 18.71 -13.58 -6.76
CA LEU A 393 18.20 -13.35 -5.41
C LEU A 393 16.86 -12.60 -5.45
N PRO A 394 16.07 -12.60 -4.36
CA PRO A 394 14.90 -11.74 -4.26
C PRO A 394 15.25 -10.27 -4.48
N ASN A 395 14.47 -9.53 -5.28
CA ASN A 395 14.64 -8.09 -5.43
C ASN A 395 13.57 -7.34 -4.62
N LEU A 396 13.97 -6.83 -3.46
CA LEU A 396 13.11 -6.11 -2.52
C LEU A 396 13.47 -4.63 -2.41
N THR A 397 14.39 -4.14 -3.24
CA THR A 397 14.84 -2.75 -3.30
C THR A 397 13.66 -1.82 -3.60
N GLY A 398 13.45 -0.83 -2.73
CA GLY A 398 12.33 0.12 -2.87
C GLY A 398 10.93 -0.50 -2.74
N ARG A 399 10.79 -1.76 -2.32
CA ARG A 399 9.50 -2.47 -2.28
C ARG A 399 9.05 -2.74 -0.84
N CYS A 400 7.74 -2.62 -0.61
CA CYS A 400 7.08 -3.17 0.58
C CYS A 400 6.83 -4.67 0.39
N LEU A 401 6.72 -5.40 1.50
CA LEU A 401 6.39 -6.82 1.47
C LEU A 401 4.88 -7.02 1.57
N ARG A 402 4.36 -7.89 0.71
CA ARG A 402 2.97 -8.33 0.71
C ARG A 402 2.93 -9.84 0.78
N ALA A 403 1.93 -10.40 1.45
CA ALA A 403 1.73 -11.84 1.42
C ALA A 403 1.34 -12.30 0.01
N THR A 404 1.70 -13.53 -0.34
CA THR A 404 1.18 -14.18 -1.54
C THR A 404 -0.34 -14.40 -1.45
N ASP A 405 -1.00 -14.37 -2.60
CA ASP A 405 -2.39 -14.81 -2.75
C ASP A 405 -2.48 -15.69 -3.99
N THR A 406 -2.43 -17.01 -3.77
CA THR A 406 -2.47 -18.04 -4.83
C THR A 406 -3.88 -18.62 -5.03
N ARG A 407 -4.90 -18.04 -4.38
CA ARG A 407 -6.28 -18.54 -4.47
C ARG A 407 -6.89 -18.23 -5.84
N ASN A 408 -7.73 -19.15 -6.32
CA ASN A 408 -8.45 -19.03 -7.59
C ASN A 408 -9.33 -17.76 -7.68
N MET A 409 -9.59 -17.28 -8.91
CA MET A 409 -10.57 -16.21 -9.17
C MET A 409 -11.97 -16.61 -8.67
N GLY A 410 -12.70 -15.69 -8.04
CA GLY A 410 -14.10 -15.90 -7.65
C GLY A 410 -14.33 -16.55 -6.27
N VAL A 411 -13.27 -16.88 -5.53
CA VAL A 411 -13.40 -17.18 -4.10
C VAL A 411 -13.69 -15.86 -3.38
N GLU A 412 -14.89 -15.71 -2.84
CA GLU A 412 -15.26 -14.56 -2.00
C GLU A 412 -14.40 -14.54 -0.74
N ASP A 413 -13.45 -13.61 -0.69
CA ASP A 413 -12.84 -13.12 0.53
C ASP A 413 -12.83 -11.59 0.45
N THR A 414 -13.31 -10.98 1.52
CA THR A 414 -13.39 -9.52 1.66
C THR A 414 -11.98 -8.89 1.78
N TYR A 415 -10.93 -9.70 2.02
CA TYR A 415 -9.61 -9.24 2.46
C TYR A 415 -8.41 -9.69 1.58
N GLY A 416 -8.64 -10.40 0.46
CA GLY A 416 -7.58 -10.90 -0.42
C GLY A 416 -6.89 -9.85 -1.31
N ASP A 417 -5.94 -10.27 -2.15
CA ASP A 417 -5.33 -9.36 -3.15
C ASP A 417 -6.27 -9.18 -4.37
N PRO A 418 -6.88 -7.98 -4.55
CA PRO A 418 -7.78 -7.73 -5.68
C PRO A 418 -7.05 -7.76 -7.02
N ASP A 419 -5.72 -7.61 -7.03
CA ASP A 419 -4.91 -7.49 -8.24
C ASP A 419 -3.95 -8.66 -8.43
N ARG A 420 -4.19 -9.78 -7.74
CA ARG A 420 -3.30 -10.95 -7.78
C ARG A 420 -3.01 -11.48 -9.17
N PHE A 421 -3.90 -11.26 -10.14
CA PHE A 421 -3.77 -11.71 -11.53
C PHE A 421 -3.30 -10.63 -12.51
N VAL A 422 -3.09 -9.39 -12.06
CA VAL A 422 -2.57 -8.28 -12.88
C VAL A 422 -1.19 -7.81 -12.40
N ARG A 423 -0.54 -8.65 -11.59
CA ARG A 423 0.86 -8.53 -11.18
C ARG A 423 1.81 -8.95 -12.30
N THR A 424 3.07 -8.57 -12.16
CA THR A 424 4.15 -8.94 -13.08
C THR A 424 5.21 -9.77 -12.36
N ALA A 425 6.01 -10.52 -13.11
CA ALA A 425 7.16 -11.21 -12.53
C ALA A 425 8.28 -10.23 -12.17
N ALA A 426 9.00 -10.49 -11.06
CA ALA A 426 10.17 -9.68 -10.65
C ALA A 426 11.24 -9.60 -11.75
N ALA A 427 11.41 -10.68 -12.51
CA ALA A 427 12.34 -10.81 -13.61
C ALA A 427 11.76 -11.77 -14.67
N PRO A 428 12.25 -11.76 -15.92
CA PRO A 428 11.76 -12.64 -16.99
C PRO A 428 11.70 -14.10 -16.54
N GLY A 429 10.55 -14.76 -16.70
CA GLY A 429 10.33 -16.16 -16.32
C GLY A 429 10.20 -16.47 -14.83
N GLY A 430 10.13 -15.44 -13.98
CA GLY A 430 9.59 -15.55 -12.62
C GLY A 430 8.06 -15.69 -12.60
N THR A 431 7.47 -15.73 -11.41
CA THR A 431 6.01 -15.87 -11.26
C THR A 431 5.30 -14.53 -11.35
N ALA A 432 4.16 -14.48 -12.07
CA ALA A 432 3.26 -13.33 -12.05
C ALA A 432 2.19 -13.44 -10.95
N VAL A 433 2.04 -14.62 -10.33
CA VAL A 433 1.12 -14.90 -9.23
C VAL A 433 1.92 -15.63 -8.14
N GLY A 434 1.76 -15.23 -6.88
CA GLY A 434 2.45 -15.89 -5.77
C GLY A 434 3.84 -15.32 -5.46
N THR A 435 4.73 -16.13 -4.90
CA THR A 435 6.03 -15.64 -4.39
C THR A 435 6.92 -15.16 -5.53
N GLY A 436 7.48 -13.96 -5.39
CA GLY A 436 8.34 -13.33 -6.41
C GLY A 436 7.57 -12.50 -7.45
N SER A 437 6.24 -12.51 -7.42
CA SER A 437 5.45 -11.54 -8.18
C SER A 437 5.63 -10.14 -7.59
N VAL A 438 5.71 -9.15 -8.46
CA VAL A 438 5.88 -7.75 -8.09
C VAL A 438 4.75 -6.91 -8.63
N GLN A 439 4.63 -5.74 -8.02
CA GLN A 439 3.72 -4.73 -8.50
C GLN A 439 4.34 -3.37 -8.30
N ASP A 440 4.39 -2.60 -9.38
CA ASP A 440 4.81 -1.21 -9.31
C ASP A 440 3.67 -0.33 -8.76
N SER A 441 4.01 0.89 -8.35
CA SER A 441 3.08 1.77 -7.64
C SER A 441 1.83 2.05 -8.48
N GLY A 442 0.66 1.81 -7.91
CA GLY A 442 -0.59 2.29 -8.47
C GLY A 442 -0.87 3.71 -7.99
N THR A 443 -1.13 4.66 -8.89
CA THR A 443 -1.52 6.03 -8.53
C THR A 443 -3.03 6.18 -8.58
N GLY A 444 -3.66 6.64 -7.49
CA GLY A 444 -5.12 6.83 -7.40
C GLY A 444 -5.68 8.00 -8.22
N ARG A 445 -4.96 8.44 -9.27
CA ARG A 445 -5.34 9.55 -10.13
C ARG A 445 -5.27 9.14 -11.60
N PRO A 446 -6.06 9.77 -12.48
CA PRO A 446 -5.86 9.69 -13.92
C PRO A 446 -4.43 10.10 -14.28
N GLN A 447 -3.70 9.21 -14.97
CA GLN A 447 -2.30 9.42 -15.38
C GLN A 447 -2.15 10.17 -16.71
N ASN A 448 -3.24 10.23 -17.50
CA ASN A 448 -3.27 10.93 -18.78
C ASN A 448 -4.13 12.20 -18.65
N ALA A 449 -3.70 13.27 -19.34
CA ALA A 449 -4.60 14.38 -19.61
C ALA A 449 -5.83 13.83 -20.33
N PHE A 450 -7.02 14.18 -19.85
CA PHE A 450 -8.27 13.80 -20.49
C PHE A 450 -9.10 15.06 -20.72
N ASN A 451 -9.85 15.05 -21.81
CA ASN A 451 -10.67 16.17 -22.24
C ASN A 451 -12.04 16.08 -21.57
N VAL A 452 -12.49 17.19 -20.99
CA VAL A 452 -13.90 17.36 -20.64
C VAL A 452 -14.52 18.24 -21.70
N ASP A 453 -15.51 17.69 -22.39
CA ASP A 453 -16.23 18.34 -23.46
C ASP A 453 -17.46 19.05 -22.89
N PHE A 454 -17.54 20.36 -23.13
CA PHE A 454 -18.68 21.18 -22.72
C PHE A 454 -19.41 21.69 -23.96
N ASP A 455 -20.72 21.50 -24.00
CA ASP A 455 -21.58 22.16 -24.97
C ASP A 455 -22.00 23.52 -24.41
N TYR A 456 -21.63 24.60 -25.10
CA TYR A 456 -22.16 25.92 -24.84
C TYR A 456 -22.80 26.51 -26.11
N PRO A 457 -23.87 27.29 -25.97
CA PRO A 457 -24.48 27.98 -27.10
C PRO A 457 -23.50 29.02 -27.65
N THR A 458 -23.11 28.91 -28.92
CA THR A 458 -22.18 29.86 -29.56
C THR A 458 -22.86 31.04 -30.23
N ASP A 459 -24.17 30.97 -30.45
CA ASP A 459 -24.87 31.99 -31.21
C ASP A 459 -25.53 33.03 -30.30
N VAL A 460 -24.93 34.22 -30.27
CA VAL A 460 -25.68 35.45 -30.09
C VAL A 460 -26.07 35.90 -31.50
N VAL A 461 -27.17 35.38 -32.05
CA VAL A 461 -27.69 35.94 -33.31
C VAL A 461 -28.31 37.29 -32.98
N ALA A 462 -27.54 38.36 -33.18
CA ALA A 462 -28.07 39.70 -33.18
C ALA A 462 -29.06 39.84 -34.34
N ASN A 463 -30.36 39.65 -34.09
CA ASN A 463 -31.39 39.84 -35.11
C ASN A 463 -31.29 41.26 -35.69
N ALA A 464 -30.89 41.43 -36.94
CA ALA A 464 -31.07 42.69 -37.63
C ALA A 464 -32.57 42.89 -37.90
N ALA A 465 -33.06 44.11 -37.68
CA ALA A 465 -34.48 44.45 -37.54
C ALA A 465 -35.36 44.34 -38.82
N ALA A 466 -35.17 43.34 -39.69
CA ALA A 466 -35.88 43.35 -40.99
C ALA A 466 -36.28 42.00 -41.62
N VAL A 467 -36.02 40.82 -41.04
CA VAL A 467 -36.45 39.55 -41.66
C VAL A 467 -37.05 38.63 -40.60
N ALA A 468 -38.15 37.98 -40.95
CA ALA A 468 -38.89 37.02 -40.12
C ALA A 468 -37.93 36.12 -39.34
N GLY A 469 -38.13 36.06 -38.02
CA GLY A 469 -37.28 35.32 -37.11
C GLY A 469 -37.03 33.90 -37.63
N VAL A 470 -35.76 33.57 -37.82
CA VAL A 470 -35.34 32.19 -38.02
C VAL A 470 -35.51 31.52 -36.66
N ASP A 471 -36.28 30.45 -36.62
CA ASP A 471 -36.34 29.57 -35.44
C ASP A 471 -34.90 29.13 -35.14
N ILE A 472 -34.35 29.53 -33.99
CA ILE A 472 -33.04 29.05 -33.54
C ILE A 472 -33.29 27.62 -33.02
N SER A 473 -33.66 26.71 -33.92
CA SER A 473 -33.70 25.27 -33.65
C SER A 473 -32.30 24.67 -33.60
N ASP A 474 -31.32 25.39 -34.15
CA ASP A 474 -29.98 24.90 -34.37
C ASP A 474 -29.02 25.59 -33.40
N PHE A 475 -29.00 25.12 -32.16
CA PHE A 475 -27.91 25.41 -31.23
C PHE A 475 -26.62 24.88 -31.85
N ASN A 476 -25.80 25.75 -32.44
CA ASN A 476 -24.44 25.36 -32.78
C ASN A 476 -23.68 25.21 -31.46
N THR A 477 -23.49 23.98 -31.01
CA THR A 477 -22.79 23.66 -29.78
C THR A 477 -21.31 23.57 -30.10
N ALA A 478 -20.49 24.46 -29.55
CA ALA A 478 -19.04 24.29 -29.61
C ALA A 478 -18.58 23.48 -28.40
N THR A 479 -17.74 22.49 -28.65
CA THR A 479 -17.09 21.69 -27.63
C THR A 479 -15.74 22.32 -27.26
N GLN A 480 -15.54 22.65 -25.98
CA GLN A 480 -14.22 23.03 -25.46
C GLN A 480 -13.66 21.95 -24.56
N SER A 481 -12.48 21.44 -24.91
CA SER A 481 -11.75 20.45 -24.12
C SER A 481 -10.69 21.11 -23.23
N PHE A 482 -10.61 20.70 -21.96
CA PHE A 482 -9.57 21.16 -21.03
C PHE A 482 -8.71 20.00 -20.56
N ALA A 483 -7.39 20.21 -20.55
CA ALA A 483 -6.44 19.24 -20.01
C ALA A 483 -6.20 19.48 -18.51
N PHE A 484 -6.39 18.45 -17.70
CA PHE A 484 -5.91 18.44 -16.32
C PHE A 484 -4.41 18.12 -16.29
N GLN A 485 -3.60 19.00 -15.69
CA GLN A 485 -2.22 18.68 -15.34
C GLN A 485 -2.21 17.94 -13.99
N THR A 486 -2.11 16.61 -14.01
CA THR A 486 -1.82 15.84 -12.80
C THR A 486 -0.31 15.67 -12.67
N SER A 487 0.30 16.37 -11.71
CA SER A 487 1.66 16.03 -11.28
C SER A 487 1.54 14.85 -10.30
N ALA A 488 1.64 13.61 -10.80
CA ALA A 488 1.66 12.46 -9.92
C ALA A 488 3.01 12.38 -9.21
N THR A 489 2.99 12.51 -7.88
CA THR A 489 4.09 12.04 -7.01
C THR A 489 3.55 10.86 -6.21
N GLU A 490 4.41 9.88 -5.93
CA GLU A 490 4.11 8.60 -5.28
C GLU A 490 3.19 8.77 -4.04
N THR A 491 1.91 8.40 -4.14
CA THR A 491 1.00 8.32 -2.99
C THR A 491 1.25 6.98 -2.27
N SER A 492 2.24 6.94 -1.38
CA SER A 492 2.56 5.77 -0.55
C SER A 492 2.21 6.00 0.91
N PRO A 493 1.73 4.99 1.66
CA PRO A 493 1.59 5.10 3.10
C PRO A 493 2.96 5.35 3.76
N THR A 494 2.97 5.99 4.95
CA THR A 494 4.22 6.24 5.68
C THR A 494 4.93 4.93 6.00
N GLY A 495 6.23 4.86 5.74
CA GLY A 495 7.04 3.68 6.03
C GLY A 495 8.44 4.03 6.49
N VAL A 496 9.12 3.08 7.14
CA VAL A 496 10.55 3.17 7.46
C VAL A 496 11.34 2.38 6.43
N SER A 497 12.43 2.97 5.95
CA SER A 497 13.35 2.32 5.03
C SER A 497 14.24 1.31 5.75
N VAL A 498 14.35 0.10 5.22
CA VAL A 498 15.16 -0.99 5.77
C VAL A 498 15.97 -1.66 4.66
N ARG A 499 17.09 -2.30 4.99
CA ARG A 499 17.75 -3.22 4.08
C ARG A 499 17.24 -4.63 4.34
N PHE A 500 16.78 -5.29 3.27
CA PHE A 500 16.35 -6.67 3.34
C PHE A 500 17.53 -7.60 3.04
N PHE A 501 17.66 -8.65 3.85
CA PHE A 501 18.62 -9.72 3.63
C PHE A 501 17.89 -11.05 3.60
N VAL A 502 18.34 -11.96 2.74
CA VAL A 502 17.84 -13.34 2.67
C VAL A 502 18.90 -14.28 3.24
N LYS A 503 18.48 -15.22 4.09
CA LYS A 503 19.36 -16.29 4.57
C LYS A 503 19.53 -17.31 3.44
N TYR A 504 20.76 -17.57 3.03
CA TYR A 504 21.01 -18.45 1.88
C TYR A 504 21.63 -19.80 2.24
N ALA A 505 22.15 -19.95 3.46
CA ALA A 505 22.77 -21.19 3.95
C ALA A 505 22.42 -21.44 5.42
N SER A 506 22.31 -22.71 5.79
CA SER A 506 21.94 -23.20 7.12
C SER A 506 22.93 -22.78 8.22
N GLY A 507 24.22 -22.65 7.86
CA GLY A 507 25.34 -22.29 8.73
C GLY A 507 25.85 -23.52 9.50
N GLY A 508 27.03 -24.02 9.14
CA GLY A 508 27.73 -25.11 9.83
C GLY A 508 29.11 -24.65 10.28
N SER A 509 29.49 -25.01 11.51
CA SER A 509 30.87 -24.94 11.98
C SER A 509 31.73 -25.89 11.15
N ASP A 510 32.72 -25.36 10.43
CA ASP A 510 33.90 -26.14 10.03
C ASP A 510 34.65 -26.67 11.26
#